data_AF-A0A968VRH0-F1
#
_entry.id   AF-A0A968VRH0-F1
#
_cell.length_a   1.000
_cell.length_b   1.000
_cell.length_c   1.000
_cell.angle_alpha   90.00
_cell.angle_beta   90.00
_cell.angle_gamma   90.00
#
_symmetry.space_group_name_H-M   'P 1'
#
loop_
_entity.id
_entity.type
_entity.pdbx_description
1 polymer ?
#
loop_
_entity_poly.entity_id
_entity_poly.type
_entity_poly.pdbx_seq_one_letter_code
_entity_poly.pdbx_strand_id
1 'polypeptide(L)'
;MTTIDSTTPLAQQWTERNRLEFHPDEPAPYNILLGRMGAERLAQLGRSPLDDEPREDGPKDGCRWFPATSINVCDQADGLGFKSYWERNGLQLPGLNAVERSLALFGY
;
A
#
# COMPACT_ATOMS: atom_id res chain seq x y z
N MET A 1 15.27 -5.08 -12.18
CA MET A 1 14.65 -6.39 -12.44
C MET A 1 14.28 -6.94 -11.08
N THR A 2 13.09 -6.60 -10.58
CA THR A 2 12.67 -6.95 -9.22
C THR A 2 11.78 -8.18 -9.33
N THR A 3 12.27 -9.28 -8.80
CA THR A 3 11.64 -10.60 -8.78
C THR A 3 10.37 -10.57 -7.93
N ILE A 4 9.22 -10.67 -8.59
CA ILE A 4 8.00 -11.22 -8.00
C ILE A 4 8.10 -12.73 -8.22
N ASP A 5 7.81 -13.52 -7.18
CA ASP A 5 7.93 -14.98 -7.13
C ASP A 5 6.93 -15.68 -8.08
N SER A 6 7.15 -15.54 -9.39
CA SER A 6 6.51 -16.31 -10.44
C SER A 6 7.41 -16.33 -11.67
N THR A 7 7.59 -17.50 -12.29
CA THR A 7 8.42 -17.66 -13.50
C THR A 7 7.76 -17.06 -14.76
N THR A 8 6.59 -16.46 -14.63
CA THR A 8 5.80 -15.88 -15.72
C THR A 8 5.82 -14.35 -15.62
N PRO A 9 6.26 -13.62 -16.67
CA PRO A 9 6.15 -12.18 -16.69
C PRO A 9 4.68 -11.74 -16.60
N LEU A 10 4.33 -10.89 -15.63
CA LEU A 10 3.00 -10.30 -15.53
C LEU A 10 2.83 -9.21 -16.59
N ALA A 11 1.63 -9.13 -17.18
CA ALA A 11 1.26 -7.99 -18.02
C ALA A 11 1.13 -6.74 -17.14
N GLN A 12 1.79 -5.65 -17.54
CA GLN A 12 1.95 -4.45 -16.74
C GLN A 12 1.70 -3.20 -17.56
N GLN A 13 1.05 -2.21 -16.94
CA GLN A 13 0.87 -0.87 -17.52
C GLN A 13 1.47 0.18 -16.58
N TRP A 14 2.37 1.00 -17.11
CA TRP A 14 2.91 2.15 -16.40
C TRP A 14 2.07 3.38 -16.70
N THR A 15 1.62 4.04 -15.64
CA THR A 15 1.00 5.37 -15.69
C THR A 15 1.97 6.39 -15.12
N GLU A 16 1.65 7.68 -15.20
CA GLU A 16 2.48 8.75 -14.61
C GLU A 16 2.79 8.53 -13.12
N ARG A 17 1.88 7.87 -12.38
CA ARG A 17 1.95 7.79 -10.91
C ARG A 17 1.86 6.38 -10.33
N ASN A 18 1.66 5.33 -11.13
CA ASN A 18 1.64 3.97 -10.62
C ASN A 18 1.83 2.94 -11.73
N ARG A 19 2.27 1.74 -11.35
CA ARG A 19 2.23 0.53 -12.18
C ARG A 19 0.97 -0.25 -11.85
N LEU A 20 0.24 -0.67 -12.88
CA LEU A 20 -0.85 -1.63 -12.76
C LEU A 20 -0.33 -3.00 -13.20
N GLU A 21 -0.59 -4.02 -12.41
CA GLU A 21 -0.14 -5.39 -12.62
C GLU A 21 -1.34 -6.31 -12.80
N PHE A 22 -1.37 -7.07 -13.89
CA PHE A 22 -2.40 -8.09 -14.11
C PHE A 22 -1.97 -9.44 -13.54
N HIS A 23 -2.77 -9.95 -12.60
CA HIS A 23 -2.59 -11.21 -11.89
C HIS A 23 -3.74 -12.16 -12.27
N PRO A 24 -3.57 -13.03 -13.28
CA PRO A 24 -4.66 -13.83 -13.85
C PRO A 24 -5.22 -14.90 -12.91
N ASP A 25 -4.42 -15.34 -11.93
CA ASP A 25 -4.80 -16.38 -10.96
C ASP A 25 -5.58 -15.81 -9.77
N GLU A 26 -5.61 -14.48 -9.61
CA GLU A 26 -6.39 -13.80 -8.59
C GLU A 26 -7.82 -13.57 -9.09
N PRO A 27 -8.86 -13.75 -8.24
CA PRO A 27 -10.23 -13.45 -8.63
C PRO A 27 -10.44 -11.93 -8.72
N ALA A 28 -11.35 -11.53 -9.62
CA ALA A 28 -11.83 -10.15 -9.63
C ALA A 28 -12.41 -9.79 -8.25
N PRO A 29 -12.16 -8.57 -7.73
CA PRO A 29 -11.53 -7.43 -8.41
C PRO A 29 -10.01 -7.30 -8.21
N TYR A 30 -9.35 -8.29 -7.62
CA TYR A 30 -7.91 -8.25 -7.26
C TYR A 30 -6.99 -8.81 -8.34
N ASN A 31 -7.53 -9.14 -9.51
CA ASN A 31 -6.75 -9.51 -10.69
C ASN A 31 -6.00 -8.32 -11.31
N ILE A 32 -6.25 -7.08 -10.85
CA ILE A 32 -5.43 -5.90 -11.15
C ILE A 32 -4.94 -5.31 -9.83
N LEU A 33 -3.63 -5.34 -9.61
CA LEU A 33 -2.99 -4.80 -8.41
C LEU A 33 -2.13 -3.57 -8.73
N LEU A 34 -1.95 -2.71 -7.72
CA LEU A 34 -1.03 -1.58 -7.79
C LEU A 34 0.39 -2.03 -7.45
N GLY A 35 1.38 -1.48 -8.15
CA GLY A 35 2.77 -1.61 -7.78
C GLY A 35 3.04 -1.02 -6.39
N ARG A 36 3.98 -1.65 -5.66
CA ARG A 36 4.38 -1.22 -4.30
C ARG A 36 5.42 -0.10 -4.37
N MET A 37 5.05 1.06 -4.90
CA MET A 37 6.00 2.16 -5.19
C MET A 37 6.89 2.56 -4.02
N GLY A 38 6.37 2.57 -2.78
CA GLY A 38 7.18 2.85 -1.59
C GLY A 38 8.30 1.82 -1.39
N ALA A 39 7.96 0.53 -1.51
CA ALA A 39 8.92 -0.56 -1.42
C ALA A 39 9.95 -0.52 -2.55
N GLU A 40 9.51 -0.18 -3.78
CA GLU A 40 10.41 -0.03 -4.92
C GLU A 40 11.38 1.13 -4.72
N ARG A 41 10.91 2.26 -4.17
CA ARG A 41 11.76 3.40 -3.85
C ARG A 41 12.80 3.05 -2.78
N LEU A 42 12.41 2.31 -1.75
CA LEU A 42 13.34 1.83 -0.72
C LEU A 42 14.39 0.91 -1.32
N ALA A 43 14.00 -0.03 -2.18
CA ALA A 43 14.94 -0.91 -2.86
C ALA A 43 15.95 -0.14 -3.73
N GLN A 44 15.52 0.92 -4.43
CA GLN A 44 16.44 1.81 -5.17
C GLN A 44 17.46 2.51 -4.28
N LEU A 45 17.12 2.74 -3.01
CA LEU A 45 18.00 3.33 -2.00
C LEU A 45 18.82 2.27 -1.25
N GLY A 46 18.73 0.99 -1.65
CA GLY A 46 19.40 -0.12 -0.97
C GLY A 46 18.80 -0.44 0.40
N ARG A 47 17.50 -0.15 0.62
CA ARG A 47 16.78 -0.36 1.87
C ARG A 47 15.64 -1.38 1.70
N SER A 48 15.40 -2.18 2.73
CA SER A 48 14.28 -3.10 2.87
C SER A 48 13.17 -2.49 3.72
N PRO A 49 11.89 -2.51 3.25
CA PRO A 49 10.75 -2.05 4.06
C PRO A 49 10.50 -2.89 5.31
N LEU A 50 10.99 -4.13 5.33
CA LEU A 50 10.80 -5.05 6.46
C LEU A 50 11.89 -4.89 7.50
N ASP A 51 13.13 -4.70 7.05
CA ASP A 51 14.32 -4.76 7.90
C ASP A 51 14.85 -3.38 8.32
N ASP A 52 14.75 -2.37 7.44
CA ASP A 52 15.41 -1.06 7.63
C ASP A 52 14.46 0.07 8.04
N GLU A 53 13.14 -0.17 8.03
CA GLU A 53 12.17 0.83 8.47
C GLU A 53 11.84 0.67 9.96
N PRO A 54 11.95 1.75 10.75
CA PRO A 54 11.74 1.68 12.18
C PRO A 54 10.29 1.32 12.51
N ARG A 55 10.14 0.33 13.38
CA ARG A 55 8.87 0.00 14.02
C ARG A 55 8.69 0.87 15.25
N GLU A 56 7.46 1.21 15.57
CA GLU A 56 7.13 2.06 16.71
C GLU A 56 6.52 1.22 17.84
N ASP A 57 6.70 1.66 19.09
CA ASP A 57 6.26 0.92 20.27
C ASP A 57 4.73 0.90 20.46
N GLY A 58 3.99 1.72 19.70
CA GLY A 58 2.54 1.78 19.78
C GLY A 58 1.91 2.94 19.01
N PRO A 59 0.58 3.11 19.17
CA PRO A 59 -0.17 4.17 18.50
C PRO A 59 0.26 5.56 19.00
N LYS A 60 0.34 6.51 18.06
CA LYS A 60 0.60 7.93 18.34
C LYS A 60 -0.66 8.76 18.18
N ASP A 61 -0.81 9.78 19.03
CA ASP A 61 -1.95 10.68 18.95
C ASP A 61 -1.97 11.44 17.61
N GLY A 62 -3.16 11.61 17.04
CA GLY A 62 -3.34 12.20 15.70
C GLY A 62 -2.91 11.32 14.51
N CYS A 63 -2.37 10.12 14.72
CA CYS A 63 -1.92 9.22 13.66
C CYS A 63 -2.80 7.97 13.51
N ARG A 64 -2.73 7.32 12.35
CA ARG A 64 -3.33 6.02 12.09
C ARG A 64 -2.33 4.91 12.40
N TRP A 65 -2.63 4.09 13.40
CA TRP A 65 -1.82 2.93 13.77
C TRP A 65 -2.16 1.69 12.94
N PHE A 66 -1.13 1.02 12.40
CA PHE A 66 -1.24 -0.26 11.72
C PHE A 66 -0.54 -1.36 12.54
N PRO A 67 -1.28 -2.18 13.32
CA PRO A 67 -0.67 -3.17 14.21
C PRO A 67 0.04 -4.30 13.44
N ALA A 68 -0.34 -4.57 12.19
CA ALA A 68 0.31 -5.59 11.35
C ALA A 68 1.75 -5.23 10.99
N THR A 69 2.05 -3.93 10.87
CA THR A 69 3.36 -3.41 10.46
C THR A 69 4.04 -2.64 11.58
N SER A 70 3.39 -2.42 12.72
CA SER A 70 3.88 -1.57 13.81
C SER A 70 4.34 -0.18 13.35
N ILE A 71 3.58 0.45 12.45
CA ILE A 71 3.86 1.78 11.90
C ILE A 71 2.64 2.70 12.09
N ASN A 72 2.89 3.96 12.45
CA ASN A 72 1.92 5.05 12.40
C ASN A 72 2.01 5.82 11.08
N VAL A 73 0.87 6.11 10.47
CA VAL A 73 0.75 7.05 9.36
C VAL A 73 0.09 8.33 9.89
N CYS A 74 0.80 9.45 9.79
CA CYS A 74 0.34 10.76 10.24
C CYS A 74 0.11 11.68 9.04
N ASP A 75 -0.70 12.73 9.22
CA ASP A 75 -0.73 13.84 8.26
C ASP A 75 0.48 14.76 8.47
N GLN A 76 0.95 15.41 7.40
CA GLN A 76 2.07 16.36 7.46
C GLN A 76 1.63 17.72 8.00
N ALA A 77 0.33 18.03 7.92
CA ALA A 77 -0.33 19.18 8.54
C ALA A 77 -1.80 18.83 8.83
N ASP A 78 -2.53 19.70 9.55
CA ASP A 78 -3.90 19.44 9.99
C ASP A 78 -4.83 19.05 8.83
N GLY A 79 -5.23 17.77 8.78
CA GLY A 79 -6.07 17.21 7.72
C GLY A 79 -5.43 17.15 6.32
N LEU A 80 -4.13 17.45 6.23
CA LEU A 80 -3.35 17.55 5.01
C LEU A 80 -2.24 16.50 5.03
N GLY A 81 -2.57 15.32 4.52
CA GLY A 81 -1.61 14.24 4.37
C GLY A 81 -2.21 12.92 3.94
N PHE A 82 -1.34 11.90 3.93
CA PHE A 82 -1.71 10.57 3.46
C PHE A 82 -2.66 9.85 4.41
N LYS A 83 -2.58 10.09 5.73
CA LYS A 83 -3.55 9.53 6.70
C LYS A 83 -4.97 9.95 6.32
N SER A 84 -5.21 11.25 6.18
CA SER A 84 -6.52 11.79 5.83
C SER A 84 -6.97 11.36 4.42
N TYR A 85 -6.04 11.15 3.48
CA TYR A 85 -6.38 10.60 2.17
C TYR A 85 -6.80 9.13 2.26
N TRP A 86 -6.01 8.31 2.96
CA TRP A 86 -6.29 6.89 3.20
C TRP A 86 -7.64 6.70 3.90
N GLU A 87 -7.96 7.48 4.92
CA GLU A 87 -9.22 7.39 5.67
C GLU A 87 -10.47 7.74 4.83
N ARG A 88 -10.30 8.45 3.71
CA ARG A 88 -11.39 8.93 2.84
C ARG A 88 -11.50 8.20 1.50
N ASN A 89 -10.47 7.45 1.10
CA ASN A 89 -10.37 6.84 -0.22
C ASN A 89 -10.13 5.34 -0.09
N GLY A 90 -10.76 4.55 -0.97
CA GLY A 90 -10.66 3.11 -0.95
C GLY A 90 -11.47 2.47 -2.08
N LEU A 91 -11.33 1.15 -2.25
CA LEU A 91 -12.09 0.42 -3.25
C LEU A 91 -13.58 0.42 -2.91
N GLN A 92 -14.42 0.72 -3.90
CA GLN A 92 -15.89 0.82 -3.73
C GLN A 92 -16.55 -0.55 -3.92
N LEU A 93 -16.16 -1.54 -3.13
CA LEU A 93 -16.71 -2.89 -3.19
C LEU A 93 -17.89 -3.06 -2.24
N PRO A 94 -18.93 -3.84 -2.62
CA PRO A 94 -20.01 -4.20 -1.71
C PRO A 94 -19.50 -4.90 -0.46
N GLY A 95 -20.12 -4.62 0.70
CA GLY A 95 -19.81 -5.30 1.97
C GLY A 95 -18.62 -4.74 2.75
N LEU A 96 -17.79 -3.87 2.16
CA LEU A 96 -16.65 -3.27 2.87
C LEU A 96 -17.06 -2.00 3.63
N ASN A 97 -16.66 -1.91 4.90
CA ASN A 97 -16.70 -0.69 5.69
C ASN A 97 -15.60 0.31 5.27
N ALA A 98 -15.64 1.55 5.77
CA ALA A 98 -14.71 2.60 5.35
C ALA A 98 -13.22 2.19 5.48
N VAL A 99 -12.85 1.54 6.59
CA VAL A 99 -11.47 1.09 6.85
C VAL A 99 -11.08 -0.05 5.90
N GLU A 100 -11.98 -1.01 5.70
CA GLU A 100 -11.74 -2.15 4.81
C GLU A 100 -11.57 -1.73 3.36
N ARG A 101 -12.30 -0.70 2.91
CA ARG A 101 -12.14 -0.13 1.55
C ARG A 101 -10.74 0.43 1.34
N SER A 102 -10.23 1.15 2.33
CA SER A 102 -8.89 1.73 2.28
C SER A 102 -7.81 0.65 2.35
N LEU A 103 -7.97 -0.34 3.25
CA LEU A 103 -7.09 -1.51 3.34
C LEU A 103 -7.05 -2.29 2.02
N ALA A 104 -8.20 -2.51 1.39
CA ALA A 104 -8.29 -3.25 0.12
C ALA A 104 -7.57 -2.54 -1.04
N LEU A 105 -7.43 -1.21 -1.00
CA LEU A 105 -6.74 -0.44 -2.04
C LEU A 105 -5.25 -0.24 -1.75
N PHE A 106 -4.92 0.14 -0.50
CA PHE A 106 -3.60 0.64 -0.14
C PHE A 106 -2.79 -0.33 0.72
N GLY A 107 -3.43 -1.34 1.33
CA GLY A 107 -2.82 -2.19 2.34
C GLY A 107 -2.61 -1.49 3.68
N TYR A 108 -1.74 -2.11 4.48
CA TYR A 108 -1.31 -1.72 5.83
C TYR A 108 0.15 -1.28 5.89
#